data_AF-A0A7X7FN55-F1
#
_entry.id   AF-A0A7X7FN55-F1
#
_cell.length_a   1.000
_cell.length_b   1.000
_cell.length_c   1.000
_cell.angle_alpha   90.00
_cell.angle_beta   90.00
_cell.angle_gamma   90.00
#
_symmetry.space_group_name_H-M   'P 1'
#
loop_
_entity.id
_entity.type
_entity.pdbx_description
1 polymer ?
#
loop_
_entity_poly.entity_id
_entity_poly.type
_entity_poly.pdbx_seq_one_letter_code
_entity_poly.pdbx_strand_id
1 'polypeptide(L)'
;MRTIAIANQKGGCGKTTVSINLAACLAREGRRTLLVDMDPQSHCALGLAVPEDQIEVSIHDVMMHRNNGERIDISRCIWQITANFDLAPSTTALSQYELVGPTLPDADERLGDSLVSVSDKYDFALVDCPPHIGMLTLNAFHAASEVIIPVDTGYFSLQGLTKQLETLDAIRAGRESPLEIHVLANLYDVRTKLGREILNELKRKYGHLMCHTFINFNTKLREGASFGQPITEYDPNSMGYRDFARLARELIAAGGPEMVPTAILRQADDLADRAEKLLATSKPLFGKGGLAETSNEMPATPEEVQKKIEHIYGVHKTNEGILFATQAPGATNVAIAGDFNNWQPEATLMERNGDGNSFVALLPLPPGRYRYRYVIDGQWKSDPHNEYVESNPFGELNSVVEV
;
A
#
# COMPACT_ATOMS: atom_id res chain seq x y z
N MET A 1 24.66 13.18 -3.15
CA MET A 1 23.22 12.91 -2.94
C MET A 1 22.94 11.43 -3.15
N ARG A 2 22.24 10.78 -2.20
CA ARG A 2 21.78 9.39 -2.32
C ARG A 2 20.36 9.37 -2.87
N THR A 3 20.13 8.69 -3.99
CA THR A 3 18.84 8.71 -4.70
C THR A 3 18.14 7.36 -4.58
N ILE A 4 16.90 7.37 -4.08
CA ILE A 4 16.11 6.19 -3.78
C ILE A 4 14.76 6.28 -4.52
N ALA A 5 14.48 5.34 -5.41
CA ALA A 5 13.19 5.25 -6.08
C ALA A 5 12.20 4.42 -5.26
N ILE A 6 10.96 4.90 -5.12
CA ILE A 6 9.87 4.19 -4.44
C ILE A 6 8.93 3.65 -5.52
N ALA A 7 9.01 2.36 -5.82
CA ALA A 7 8.35 1.79 -7.00
C ALA A 7 7.59 0.50 -6.70
N ASN A 8 6.42 0.36 -7.31
CA ASN A 8 5.59 -0.85 -7.33
C ASN A 8 4.48 -0.72 -8.39
N GLN A 9 4.37 -1.75 -9.24
CA GLN A 9 3.35 -1.88 -10.29
C GLN A 9 1.92 -2.02 -9.75
N LYS A 10 1.75 -2.35 -8.47
CA LYS A 10 0.44 -2.41 -7.83
C LYS A 10 -0.01 -1.00 -7.43
N GLY A 11 -1.18 -0.57 -7.89
CA GLY A 11 -1.86 0.60 -7.36
C GLY A 11 -2.27 0.38 -5.89
N GLY A 12 -2.18 1.42 -5.06
CA GLY A 12 -2.66 1.36 -3.67
C GLY A 12 -1.77 0.64 -2.66
N CYS A 13 -0.55 0.23 -3.01
CA CYS A 13 0.43 -0.35 -2.07
C CYS A 13 1.12 0.68 -1.15
N GLY A 14 0.75 1.96 -1.27
CA GLY A 14 1.24 3.04 -0.41
C GLY A 14 2.56 3.70 -0.82
N LYS A 15 2.92 3.69 -2.12
CA LYS A 15 4.14 4.38 -2.65
C LYS A 15 4.24 5.82 -2.18
N THR A 16 3.30 6.67 -2.59
CA THR A 16 3.26 8.09 -2.21
C THR A 16 3.25 8.30 -0.70
N THR A 17 2.51 7.46 0.04
CA THR A 17 2.52 7.51 1.51
C THR A 17 3.91 7.22 2.08
N VAL A 18 4.62 6.23 1.53
CA VAL A 18 6.00 5.92 1.91
C VAL A 18 6.92 7.08 1.52
N SER A 19 6.83 7.58 0.29
CA SER A 19 7.64 8.66 -0.26
C SER A 19 7.56 9.93 0.60
N ILE A 20 6.33 10.42 0.87
CA ILE A 20 6.10 11.61 1.70
C ILE A 20 6.64 11.43 3.12
N ASN A 21 6.26 10.34 3.79
CA ASN A 21 6.55 10.21 5.22
C ASN A 21 7.99 9.80 5.50
N LEU A 22 8.62 9.04 4.59
CA LEU A 22 10.04 8.77 4.67
C LEU A 22 10.85 10.05 4.44
N ALA A 23 10.49 10.87 3.44
CA ALA A 23 11.17 12.14 3.20
C ALA A 23 11.08 13.07 4.41
N ALA A 24 9.88 13.23 4.98
CA ALA A 24 9.66 14.05 6.16
C ALA A 24 10.45 13.55 7.39
N CYS A 25 10.51 12.23 7.61
CA CYS A 25 11.30 11.66 8.69
C CYS A 25 12.82 11.81 8.47
N LEU A 26 13.32 11.65 7.24
CA LEU A 26 14.73 11.94 6.91
C LEU A 26 15.08 13.41 7.19
N ALA A 27 14.21 14.33 6.80
CA ALA A 27 14.37 15.77 7.07
C ALA A 27 14.38 16.08 8.57
N ARG A 28 13.50 15.44 9.34
CA ARG A 28 13.45 15.58 10.80
C ARG A 28 14.68 15.01 11.50
N GLU A 29 15.31 13.99 10.93
CA GLU A 29 16.62 13.45 11.35
C GLU A 29 17.81 14.31 10.85
N GLY A 30 17.53 15.51 10.31
CA GLY A 30 18.53 16.51 9.93
C GLY A 30 19.12 16.33 8.54
N ARG A 31 18.52 15.53 7.66
CA ARG A 31 18.98 15.31 6.29
C ARG A 31 18.28 16.24 5.31
N ARG A 32 19.04 16.96 4.49
CA ARG A 32 18.48 17.77 3.40
C ARG A 32 17.88 16.83 2.37
N THR A 33 16.55 16.83 2.24
CA THR A 33 15.81 15.80 1.52
C THR A 33 14.93 16.44 0.45
N LEU A 34 15.11 15.97 -0.79
CA LEU A 34 14.25 16.30 -1.91
C LEU A 34 13.31 15.12 -2.19
N LEU A 35 12.01 15.35 -2.27
CA LEU A 35 11.05 14.43 -2.84
C LEU A 35 10.74 14.85 -4.28
N VAL A 36 10.91 13.95 -5.23
CA VAL A 36 10.55 14.16 -6.64
C VAL A 36 9.32 13.34 -6.95
N ASP A 37 8.24 14.01 -7.35
CA ASP A 37 7.03 13.35 -7.82
C ASP A 37 7.18 13.03 -9.31
N MET A 38 7.21 11.74 -9.65
CA MET A 38 7.25 11.25 -11.04
C MET A 38 5.92 10.61 -11.44
N ASP A 39 4.88 10.68 -10.62
CA ASP A 39 3.53 10.19 -10.96
C ASP A 39 2.71 11.36 -11.55
N PRO A 40 2.20 11.26 -12.79
CA PRO A 40 1.34 12.31 -13.36
C PRO A 40 0.08 12.61 -12.53
N GLN A 41 -0.33 11.75 -11.60
CA GLN A 41 -1.45 12.03 -10.70
C GLN A 41 -1.12 13.06 -9.59
N SER A 42 0.14 13.46 -9.42
CA SER A 42 0.58 14.51 -8.49
C SER A 42 0.10 14.32 -7.04
N HIS A 43 0.06 13.07 -6.58
CA HIS A 43 -0.40 12.77 -5.23
C HIS A 43 0.56 13.30 -4.14
N CYS A 44 1.84 13.57 -4.45
CA CYS A 44 2.73 14.19 -3.47
C CYS A 44 2.33 15.65 -3.20
N ALA A 45 2.02 16.42 -4.24
CA ALA A 45 1.58 17.81 -4.10
C ALA A 45 0.30 17.89 -3.27
N LEU A 46 -0.70 17.05 -3.60
CA LEU A 46 -1.95 16.96 -2.85
C LEU A 46 -1.71 16.57 -1.38
N GLY A 47 -0.92 15.52 -1.14
CA GLY A 47 -0.61 15.01 0.20
C GLY A 47 0.21 15.95 1.07
N LEU A 48 0.77 17.03 0.48
CA LEU A 48 1.59 18.04 1.14
C LEU A 48 0.99 19.46 1.05
N ALA A 49 -0.29 19.58 0.67
CA ALA A 49 -1.01 20.84 0.51
C ALA A 49 -0.34 21.84 -0.46
N VAL A 50 0.39 21.36 -1.48
CA VAL A 50 0.89 22.22 -2.56
C VAL A 50 -0.24 22.49 -3.56
N PRO A 51 -0.65 23.75 -3.75
CA PRO A 51 -1.77 24.11 -4.60
C PRO A 51 -1.42 23.92 -6.08
N GLU A 52 -2.07 22.96 -6.74
CA GLU A 52 -1.78 22.58 -8.14
C GLU A 52 -1.90 23.76 -9.12
N ASP A 53 -2.85 24.68 -8.88
CA ASP A 53 -3.06 25.87 -9.70
C ASP A 53 -1.93 26.91 -9.62
N GLN A 54 -1.04 26.79 -8.62
CA GLN A 54 0.13 27.66 -8.47
C GLN A 54 1.42 27.01 -8.99
N ILE A 55 1.37 25.76 -9.46
CA ILE A 55 2.53 25.07 -10.02
C ILE A 55 2.76 25.57 -11.46
N GLU A 56 3.53 26.66 -11.61
CA GLU A 56 3.88 27.22 -12.92
C GLU A 56 4.93 26.39 -13.67
N VAL A 57 5.82 25.73 -12.93
CA VAL A 57 6.88 24.85 -13.43
C VAL A 57 6.85 23.57 -12.62
N SER A 58 6.81 22.43 -13.30
CA SER A 58 6.72 21.10 -12.70
C SER A 58 7.81 20.18 -13.26
N ILE A 59 7.89 18.96 -12.73
CA ILE A 59 8.77 17.91 -13.27
C ILE A 59 8.50 17.64 -14.76
N HIS A 60 7.25 17.80 -15.24
CA HIS A 60 6.97 17.71 -16.69
C HIS A 60 7.89 18.65 -17.50
N ASP A 61 8.03 19.90 -17.07
CA ASP A 61 8.75 20.93 -17.80
C ASP A 61 10.28 20.71 -17.74
N VAL A 62 10.76 20.12 -16.63
CA VAL A 62 12.14 19.68 -16.46
C VAL A 62 12.47 18.52 -17.40
N MET A 63 11.55 17.57 -17.55
CA MET A 63 11.73 16.37 -18.37
C MET A 63 11.59 16.68 -19.87
N MET A 64 10.83 17.71 -20.25
CA MET A 64 10.63 18.12 -21.64
C MET A 64 11.69 19.11 -22.14
N HIS A 65 11.94 19.12 -23.45
CA HIS A 65 12.71 20.21 -24.08
C HIS A 65 11.81 21.40 -24.34
N ARG A 66 12.37 22.61 -24.20
CA ARG A 66 11.75 23.81 -24.77
C ARG A 66 11.94 23.82 -26.30
N ASN A 67 11.17 24.64 -27.00
CA ASN A 67 11.24 24.75 -28.48
C ASN A 67 12.63 25.14 -29.03
N ASN A 68 13.54 25.62 -28.18
CA ASN A 68 14.94 25.94 -28.51
C ASN A 68 15.94 24.82 -28.13
N GLY A 69 15.47 23.67 -27.66
CA GLY A 69 16.30 22.53 -27.23
C GLY A 69 16.80 22.61 -25.78
N GLU A 70 16.61 23.73 -25.08
CA GLU A 70 17.07 23.89 -23.69
C GLU A 70 16.19 23.11 -22.71
N ARG A 71 16.81 22.53 -21.67
CA ARG A 71 16.12 21.90 -20.54
C ARG A 71 15.93 22.91 -19.41
N ILE A 72 14.83 22.78 -18.68
CA ILE A 72 14.56 23.60 -17.49
C ILE A 72 15.31 22.99 -16.31
N ASP A 73 16.07 23.82 -15.59
CA ASP A 73 16.74 23.42 -14.36
C ASP A 73 15.70 23.04 -13.29
N ILE A 74 15.87 21.88 -12.66
CA ILE A 74 14.94 21.34 -11.65
C ILE A 74 14.76 22.29 -10.47
N SER A 75 15.77 23.10 -10.12
CA SER A 75 15.65 24.08 -9.03
C SER A 75 14.53 25.11 -9.23
N ARG A 76 14.02 25.27 -10.46
CA ARG A 76 12.91 26.17 -10.77
C ARG A 76 11.54 25.63 -10.40
N CYS A 77 11.40 24.33 -10.13
CA CYS A 77 10.14 23.73 -9.69
C CYS A 77 10.16 23.26 -8.23
N ILE A 78 11.18 23.62 -7.45
CA ILE A 78 11.29 23.14 -6.07
C ILE A 78 10.44 24.00 -5.13
N TRP A 79 9.57 23.34 -4.37
CA TRP A 79 8.73 23.90 -3.32
C TRP A 79 9.26 23.48 -1.95
N GLN A 80 9.46 24.45 -1.07
CA GLN A 80 9.83 24.16 0.31
C GLN A 80 8.58 23.72 1.10
N ILE A 81 8.64 22.52 1.69
CA ILE A 81 7.52 21.95 2.47
C ILE A 81 7.74 22.22 3.96
N THR A 82 8.91 21.81 4.48
CA THR A 82 9.37 22.14 5.84
C THR A 82 10.88 22.38 5.85
N ALA A 83 11.48 22.59 7.02
CA ALA A 83 12.93 22.70 7.11
C ALA A 83 13.59 21.38 6.68
N ASN A 84 14.57 21.46 5.77
CA ASN A 84 15.27 20.32 5.16
C ASN A 84 14.39 19.37 4.32
N PHE A 85 13.14 19.75 4.01
CA PHE A 85 12.25 18.95 3.18
C PHE A 85 11.64 19.78 2.06
N ASP A 86 12.05 19.45 0.83
CA ASP A 86 11.57 20.09 -0.38
C ASP A 86 10.88 19.08 -1.31
N LEU A 87 9.98 19.58 -2.15
CA LEU A 87 9.23 18.82 -3.15
C LEU A 87 9.51 19.39 -4.55
N ALA A 88 9.82 18.54 -5.52
CA ALA A 88 9.70 18.84 -6.95
C ALA A 88 8.41 18.15 -7.45
N PRO A 89 7.30 18.88 -7.64
CA PRO A 89 6.01 18.30 -7.92
C PRO A 89 5.85 17.98 -9.41
N SER A 90 4.98 17.01 -9.70
CA SER A 90 4.48 16.71 -11.04
C SER A 90 3.14 17.40 -11.30
N THR A 91 2.66 17.29 -12.54
CA THR A 91 1.29 17.61 -12.93
C THR A 91 0.81 16.53 -13.90
N THR A 92 -0.49 16.51 -14.21
CA THR A 92 -1.06 15.62 -15.22
C THR A 92 -0.40 15.75 -16.60
N ALA A 93 0.23 16.89 -16.90
CA ALA A 93 0.99 17.09 -18.12
C ALA A 93 2.16 16.08 -18.26
N LEU A 94 2.70 15.56 -17.15
CA LEU A 94 3.80 14.59 -17.15
C LEU A 94 3.46 13.30 -17.94
N SER A 95 2.17 12.95 -18.09
CA SER A 95 1.74 11.85 -18.96
C SER A 95 2.16 12.01 -20.42
N GLN A 96 2.40 13.23 -20.90
CA GLN A 96 2.93 13.46 -22.25
C GLN A 96 4.32 12.85 -22.42
N TYR A 97 5.12 12.80 -21.35
CA TYR A 97 6.45 12.21 -21.38
C TYR A 97 6.40 10.71 -21.66
N GLU A 98 5.42 9.99 -21.11
CA GLU A 98 5.23 8.57 -21.42
C GLU A 98 4.91 8.33 -22.90
N LEU A 99 4.18 9.27 -23.53
CA LEU A 99 3.80 9.15 -24.93
C LEU A 99 4.95 9.49 -25.88
N VAL A 100 5.67 10.58 -25.64
CA VAL A 100 6.69 11.10 -26.58
C VAL A 100 8.12 10.69 -26.19
N GLY A 101 8.35 10.32 -24.93
CA GLY A 101 9.65 9.96 -24.37
C GLY A 101 10.45 9.01 -25.24
N PRO A 102 9.90 7.87 -25.72
CA PRO A 102 10.64 6.93 -26.55
C PRO A 102 11.22 7.50 -27.86
N THR A 103 10.72 8.65 -28.32
CA THR A 103 11.21 9.34 -29.52
C THR A 103 12.30 10.38 -29.23
N LEU A 104 12.49 10.71 -27.96
CA LEU A 104 13.44 11.72 -27.52
C LEU A 104 14.83 11.11 -27.31
N PRO A 105 15.91 11.88 -27.53
CA PRO A 105 17.24 11.46 -27.11
C PRO A 105 17.33 11.40 -25.59
N ASP A 106 18.10 10.44 -25.09
CA ASP A 106 18.44 10.23 -23.66
C ASP A 106 17.19 10.14 -22.77
N ALA A 107 16.10 9.59 -23.33
CA ALA A 107 14.78 9.68 -22.74
C ALA A 107 14.63 8.92 -21.42
N ASP A 108 15.54 8.03 -21.08
CA ASP A 108 15.59 7.28 -19.84
C ASP A 108 16.60 7.84 -18.83
N GLU A 109 17.37 8.88 -19.17
CA GLU A 109 18.44 9.43 -18.30
C GLU A 109 18.14 10.84 -17.77
N ARG A 110 17.10 11.50 -18.27
CA ARG A 110 16.84 12.94 -18.02
C ARG A 110 16.66 13.31 -16.57
N LEU A 111 15.99 12.46 -15.78
CA LEU A 111 15.84 12.72 -14.35
C LEU A 111 17.19 12.71 -13.65
N GLY A 112 18.06 11.75 -14.01
CA GLY A 112 19.41 11.63 -13.47
C GLY A 112 20.22 12.89 -13.74
N ASP A 113 20.26 13.33 -15.00
CA ASP A 113 20.93 14.57 -15.41
C ASP A 113 20.43 15.78 -14.62
N SER A 114 19.11 15.89 -14.46
CA SER A 114 18.47 17.01 -13.76
C SER A 114 18.85 17.00 -12.28
N LEU A 115 18.92 15.83 -11.65
CA LEU A 115 19.30 15.69 -10.24
C LEU A 115 20.77 16.01 -9.97
N VAL A 116 21.67 15.86 -10.94
CA VAL A 116 23.08 16.27 -10.81
C VAL A 116 23.19 17.75 -10.45
N SER A 117 22.37 18.61 -11.06
CA SER A 117 22.39 20.07 -10.85
C SER A 117 22.08 20.52 -9.41
N VAL A 118 21.41 19.67 -8.62
CA VAL A 118 21.03 19.95 -7.23
C VAL A 118 21.70 19.00 -6.24
N SER A 119 22.63 18.16 -6.69
CA SER A 119 23.24 17.10 -5.88
C SER A 119 24.02 17.60 -4.66
N ASP A 120 24.55 18.82 -4.68
CA ASP A 120 25.25 19.44 -3.55
C ASP A 120 24.30 20.02 -2.48
N LYS A 121 23.03 20.23 -2.84
CA LYS A 121 22.01 20.83 -1.97
C LYS A 121 21.32 19.79 -1.07
N TYR A 122 21.31 18.54 -1.49
CA TYR A 122 20.57 17.47 -0.81
C TYR A 122 21.44 16.28 -0.45
N ASP A 123 21.18 15.74 0.73
CA ASP A 123 21.77 14.48 1.18
C ASP A 123 21.00 13.29 0.57
N PHE A 124 19.67 13.41 0.48
CA PHE A 124 18.76 12.40 -0.08
C PHE A 124 17.85 12.98 -1.17
N ALA A 125 17.61 12.18 -2.21
CA ALA A 125 16.50 12.37 -3.15
C ALA A 125 15.62 11.11 -3.15
N LEU A 126 14.34 11.26 -2.80
CA LEU A 126 13.34 10.21 -2.95
C LEU A 126 12.54 10.45 -4.22
N VAL A 127 12.29 9.41 -5.02
CA VAL A 127 11.51 9.51 -6.26
C VAL A 127 10.22 8.69 -6.12
N ASP A 128 9.06 9.35 -6.12
CA ASP A 128 7.75 8.67 -6.10
C ASP A 128 7.36 8.23 -7.51
N CYS A 129 7.37 6.92 -7.78
CA CYS A 129 7.11 6.39 -9.11
C CYS A 129 5.62 6.12 -9.36
N PRO A 130 5.16 6.20 -10.63
CA PRO A 130 3.80 5.82 -11.00
C PRO A 130 3.56 4.30 -10.83
N PRO A 131 2.30 3.85 -10.83
CA PRO A 131 1.93 2.44 -10.62
C PRO A 131 2.17 1.53 -11.83
N HIS A 132 3.05 1.90 -12.76
CA HIS A 132 3.35 1.11 -13.96
C HIS A 132 4.84 1.25 -14.32
N ILE A 133 5.36 0.33 -15.12
CA ILE A 133 6.72 0.43 -15.65
C ILE A 133 6.62 1.03 -17.06
N GLY A 134 6.85 2.34 -17.11
CA GLY A 134 6.99 3.13 -18.33
C GLY A 134 8.29 3.94 -18.29
N MET A 135 8.39 4.95 -19.16
CA MET A 135 9.55 5.83 -19.25
C MET A 135 9.83 6.59 -17.95
N LEU A 136 8.80 6.99 -17.20
CA LEU A 136 8.96 7.72 -15.95
C LEU A 136 9.62 6.85 -14.88
N THR A 137 9.18 5.60 -14.76
CA THR A 137 9.76 4.62 -13.83
C THR A 137 11.17 4.22 -14.26
N LEU A 138 11.45 4.09 -15.56
CA LEU A 138 12.81 3.84 -16.06
C LEU A 138 13.76 5.00 -15.72
N ASN A 139 13.33 6.25 -15.88
CA ASN A 139 14.10 7.42 -15.45
C ASN A 139 14.40 7.39 -13.94
N ALA A 140 13.40 7.07 -13.12
CA ALA A 140 13.59 6.93 -11.69
C ALA A 140 14.64 5.87 -11.36
N PHE A 141 14.62 4.72 -12.04
CA PHE A 141 15.62 3.67 -11.84
C PHE A 141 17.00 4.10 -12.33
N HIS A 142 17.13 4.73 -13.50
CA HIS A 142 18.39 5.28 -14.00
C HIS A 142 19.01 6.29 -13.04
N ALA A 143 18.19 7.19 -12.49
CA ALA A 143 18.64 8.19 -11.52
C ALA A 143 18.96 7.63 -10.13
N ALA A 144 18.37 6.49 -9.74
CA ALA A 144 18.50 5.94 -8.39
C ALA A 144 19.68 4.97 -8.24
N SER A 145 20.28 4.97 -7.05
CA SER A 145 21.19 3.91 -6.61
C SER A 145 20.45 2.79 -5.88
N GLU A 146 19.23 3.06 -5.41
CA GLU A 146 18.43 2.12 -4.63
C GLU A 146 16.95 2.19 -5.01
N VAL A 147 16.26 1.06 -4.88
CA VAL A 147 14.80 0.97 -5.05
C VAL A 147 14.19 0.39 -3.79
N ILE A 148 13.25 1.11 -3.19
CA ILE A 148 12.35 0.55 -2.18
C ILE A 148 11.07 0.12 -2.87
N ILE A 149 10.66 -1.12 -2.62
CA ILE A 149 9.41 -1.71 -3.10
C ILE A 149 8.47 -1.88 -1.91
N PRO A 150 7.49 -0.98 -1.71
CA PRO A 150 6.46 -1.15 -0.69
C PRO A 150 5.52 -2.28 -1.08
N VAL A 151 5.34 -3.27 -0.21
CA VAL A 151 4.49 -4.43 -0.44
C VAL A 151 3.46 -4.51 0.68
N ASP A 152 2.18 -4.36 0.33
CA ASP A 152 1.10 -4.57 1.28
C ASP A 152 0.97 -6.05 1.63
N THR A 153 0.49 -6.38 2.84
CA THR A 153 0.29 -7.78 3.25
C THR A 153 -1.02 -8.37 2.71
N GLY A 154 -1.27 -8.15 1.41
CA GLY A 154 -2.37 -8.75 0.66
C GLY A 154 -1.90 -9.96 -0.15
N TYR A 155 -2.82 -10.89 -0.44
CA TYR A 155 -2.50 -12.14 -1.13
C TYR A 155 -1.81 -11.94 -2.49
N PHE A 156 -2.34 -11.03 -3.33
CA PHE A 156 -1.79 -10.74 -4.66
C PHE A 156 -0.43 -10.04 -4.62
N SER A 157 0.00 -9.54 -3.47
CA SER A 157 1.19 -8.70 -3.34
C SER A 157 2.48 -9.50 -3.47
N LEU A 158 2.48 -10.78 -3.09
CA LEU A 158 3.62 -11.69 -3.29
C LEU A 158 3.87 -12.02 -4.77
N GLN A 159 2.80 -12.25 -5.52
CA GLN A 159 2.88 -12.50 -6.96
C GLN A 159 3.34 -11.23 -7.70
N GLY A 160 2.77 -10.07 -7.33
CA GLY A 160 3.19 -8.77 -7.85
C GLY A 160 4.67 -8.48 -7.59
N LEU A 161 5.14 -8.74 -6.36
CA LEU A 161 6.55 -8.58 -6.00
C LEU A 161 7.46 -9.47 -6.85
N THR A 162 7.10 -10.73 -7.09
CA THR A 162 7.92 -11.64 -7.92
C THR A 162 8.14 -11.08 -9.32
N LYS A 163 7.06 -10.67 -10.01
CA LYS A 163 7.14 -10.08 -11.36
C LYS A 163 7.92 -8.77 -11.38
N GLN A 164 7.79 -7.97 -10.33
CA GLN A 164 8.51 -6.71 -10.22
C GLN A 164 10.01 -6.93 -10.06
N LEU A 165 10.43 -7.90 -9.23
CA LEU A 165 11.84 -8.25 -9.07
C LEU A 165 12.43 -8.77 -10.40
N GLU A 166 11.70 -9.63 -11.13
CA GLU A 166 12.11 -10.08 -12.46
C GLU A 166 12.34 -8.90 -13.43
N THR A 167 11.48 -7.89 -13.38
CA THR A 167 11.63 -6.69 -14.22
C THR A 167 12.83 -5.85 -13.80
N LEU A 168 13.03 -5.67 -12.50
CA LEU A 168 14.18 -4.92 -11.96
C LEU A 168 15.50 -5.63 -12.23
N ASP A 169 15.55 -6.96 -12.21
CA ASP A 169 16.73 -7.72 -12.57
C ASP A 169 17.08 -7.57 -14.07
N ALA A 170 16.08 -7.48 -14.94
CA ALA A 170 16.31 -7.15 -16.36
C ALA A 170 16.89 -5.75 -16.55
N ILE A 171 16.42 -4.76 -15.79
CA ILE A 171 16.95 -3.39 -15.81
C ILE A 171 18.39 -3.36 -15.25
N ARG A 172 18.64 -4.05 -14.12
CA ARG A 172 19.97 -4.17 -13.51
C ARG A 172 20.99 -4.75 -14.48
N ALA A 173 20.62 -5.73 -15.29
CA ALA A 173 21.53 -6.38 -16.25
C ALA A 173 22.08 -5.41 -17.31
N GLY A 174 21.36 -4.31 -17.60
CA GLY A 174 21.78 -3.27 -18.54
C GLY A 174 22.60 -2.13 -17.93
N ARG A 175 22.88 -2.15 -16.62
CA ARG A 175 23.52 -1.03 -15.92
C ARG A 175 24.99 -1.31 -15.61
N GLU A 176 25.80 -0.26 -15.69
CA GLU A 176 27.19 -0.30 -15.22
C GLU A 176 27.29 -0.23 -13.69
N SER A 177 26.36 0.47 -13.03
CA SER A 177 26.33 0.64 -11.58
C SER A 177 25.25 -0.23 -10.91
N PRO A 178 25.54 -0.84 -9.75
CA PRO A 178 24.58 -1.67 -9.04
C PRO A 178 23.39 -0.84 -8.56
N LEU A 179 22.19 -1.39 -8.72
CA LEU A 179 20.95 -0.84 -8.19
C LEU A 179 20.54 -1.70 -7.00
N GLU A 180 20.62 -1.21 -5.77
CA GLU A 180 20.20 -1.99 -4.59
C GLU A 180 18.67 -2.06 -4.52
N ILE A 181 18.13 -3.19 -4.07
CA ILE A 181 16.67 -3.37 -3.95
C ILE A 181 16.35 -3.70 -2.51
N HIS A 182 15.39 -2.96 -1.96
CA HIS A 182 14.84 -3.14 -0.64
C HIS A 182 13.33 -3.42 -0.71
N VAL A 183 12.87 -4.50 -0.09
CA VAL A 183 11.45 -4.82 0.04
C VAL A 183 10.95 -4.28 1.38
N LEU A 184 9.99 -3.36 1.35
CA LEU A 184 9.39 -2.80 2.54
C LEU A 184 8.01 -3.43 2.76
N ALA A 185 7.87 -4.21 3.84
CA ALA A 185 6.54 -4.64 4.26
C ALA A 185 5.75 -3.42 4.74
N ASN A 186 4.68 -3.08 4.02
CA ASN A 186 3.87 -1.90 4.23
C ASN A 186 2.41 -2.27 4.57
N LEU A 187 1.68 -1.34 5.17
CA LEU A 187 0.27 -1.51 5.55
C LEU A 187 0.02 -2.81 6.33
N TYR A 188 0.97 -3.21 7.17
CA TYR A 188 0.93 -4.48 7.88
C TYR A 188 -0.11 -4.43 9.01
N ASP A 189 -1.14 -5.27 8.93
CA ASP A 189 -2.07 -5.47 10.05
C ASP A 189 -1.68 -6.71 10.86
N VAL A 190 -0.92 -6.47 11.93
CA VAL A 190 -0.43 -7.48 12.89
C VAL A 190 -1.55 -8.31 13.52
N ARG A 191 -2.77 -7.78 13.60
CA ARG A 191 -3.92 -8.44 14.23
C ARG A 191 -4.45 -9.57 13.35
N THR A 192 -4.23 -9.50 12.05
CA THR A 192 -4.72 -10.49 11.10
C THR A 192 -3.80 -11.71 11.05
N LYS A 193 -4.40 -12.91 10.94
CA LYS A 193 -3.64 -14.14 10.70
C LYS A 193 -2.96 -14.11 9.33
N LEU A 194 -3.71 -13.70 8.30
CA LEU A 194 -3.24 -13.57 6.92
C LEU A 194 -2.03 -12.63 6.79
N GLY A 195 -2.08 -11.46 7.44
CA GLY A 195 -0.95 -10.52 7.43
C GLY A 195 0.32 -11.16 8.01
N ARG A 196 0.19 -11.89 9.14
CA ARG A 196 1.32 -12.61 9.76
C ARG A 196 1.88 -13.71 8.86
N GLU A 197 1.02 -14.48 8.19
CA GLU A 197 1.43 -15.52 7.25
C GLU A 197 2.18 -14.93 6.05
N ILE A 198 1.64 -13.86 5.44
CA ILE A 198 2.28 -13.18 4.30
C ILE A 198 3.62 -12.57 4.71
N LEU A 199 3.72 -11.95 5.89
CA LEU A 199 4.99 -11.41 6.39
C LEU A 199 6.04 -12.51 6.60
N ASN A 200 5.63 -13.66 7.14
CA ASN A 200 6.54 -14.79 7.31
C ASN A 200 7.01 -15.34 5.96
N GLU A 201 6.13 -15.39 4.97
CA GLU A 201 6.47 -15.82 3.62
C GLU A 201 7.41 -14.83 2.91
N LEU A 202 7.16 -13.53 3.06
CA LEU A 202 8.09 -12.47 2.61
C LEU A 202 9.47 -12.65 3.23
N LYS A 203 9.54 -12.85 4.55
CA LYS A 203 10.82 -13.08 5.26
C LYS A 203 11.51 -14.35 4.77
N ARG A 204 10.76 -15.43 4.57
CA ARG A 204 11.29 -16.71 4.11
C ARG A 204 11.86 -16.64 2.69
N LYS A 205 11.16 -16.00 1.76
CA LYS A 205 11.53 -15.95 0.34
C LYS A 205 12.46 -14.78 -0.01
N TYR A 206 12.28 -13.63 0.63
CA TYR A 206 12.92 -12.35 0.28
C TYR A 206 13.66 -11.69 1.45
N GLY A 207 13.87 -12.37 2.58
CA GLY A 207 14.44 -11.74 3.77
C GLY A 207 15.80 -11.05 3.57
N HIS A 208 16.60 -11.47 2.59
CA HIS A 208 17.86 -10.84 2.23
C HIS A 208 17.71 -9.49 1.49
N LEU A 209 16.53 -9.21 0.94
CA LEU A 209 16.16 -7.93 0.32
C LEU A 209 15.30 -7.08 1.25
N MET A 210 14.79 -7.61 2.36
CA MET A 210 13.82 -6.87 3.17
C MET A 210 14.48 -5.77 4.00
N CYS A 211 13.78 -4.64 4.13
CA CYS A 211 14.06 -3.69 5.21
C CYS A 211 13.87 -4.39 6.56
N HIS A 212 14.67 -4.02 7.56
CA HIS A 212 14.47 -4.46 8.93
C HIS A 212 13.18 -3.88 9.53
N THR A 213 12.87 -2.64 9.15
CA THR A 213 11.64 -1.96 9.54
C THR A 213 10.47 -2.37 8.63
N PHE A 214 9.28 -2.51 9.22
CA PHE A 214 8.00 -2.64 8.52
C PHE A 214 7.07 -1.52 8.96
N ILE A 215 6.15 -1.12 8.08
CA ILE A 215 5.18 -0.06 8.35
C ILE A 215 3.83 -0.71 8.68
N ASN A 216 3.34 -0.47 9.89
CA ASN A 216 2.04 -0.98 10.33
C ASN A 216 0.90 -0.20 9.68
N PHE A 217 -0.26 -0.85 9.55
CA PHE A 217 -1.48 -0.15 9.18
C PHE A 217 -1.80 0.90 10.25
N ASN A 218 -1.90 2.16 9.82
CA ASN A 218 -2.21 3.27 10.70
C ASN A 218 -3.12 4.29 9.99
N THR A 219 -4.29 4.57 10.56
CA THR A 219 -5.25 5.52 9.96
C THR A 219 -4.71 6.95 9.92
N LYS A 220 -3.83 7.33 10.86
CA LYS A 220 -3.22 8.67 10.94
C LYS A 220 -2.41 9.04 9.72
N LEU A 221 -1.84 8.06 8.99
CA LEU A 221 -1.14 8.32 7.73
C LEU A 221 -2.10 8.80 6.64
N ARG A 222 -3.31 8.23 6.57
CA ARG A 222 -4.36 8.65 5.63
C ARG A 222 -5.01 9.96 6.04
N GLU A 223 -5.27 10.12 7.34
CA GLU A 223 -5.78 11.37 7.89
C GLU A 223 -4.80 12.51 7.59
N GLY A 224 -3.50 12.35 7.90
CA GLY A 224 -2.47 13.35 7.60
C GLY A 224 -2.44 13.77 6.13
N ALA A 225 -2.46 12.80 5.20
CA ALA A 225 -2.53 13.10 3.77
C ALA A 225 -3.77 13.91 3.39
N SER A 226 -4.93 13.65 4.01
CA SER A 226 -6.17 14.44 3.77
C SER A 226 -6.10 15.88 4.30
N PHE A 227 -5.24 16.13 5.28
CA PHE A 227 -4.92 17.47 5.78
C PHE A 227 -3.71 18.10 5.06
N GLY A 228 -3.14 17.41 4.08
CA GLY A 228 -1.93 17.84 3.37
C GLY A 228 -0.70 17.94 4.26
N GLN A 229 -0.60 17.07 5.27
CA GLN A 229 0.46 17.08 6.26
C GLN A 229 1.17 15.71 6.31
N PRO A 230 2.52 15.68 6.29
CA PRO A 230 3.24 14.45 6.60
C PRO A 230 3.02 14.08 8.07
N ILE A 231 3.24 12.81 8.41
CA ILE A 231 2.98 12.27 9.76
C ILE A 231 3.82 12.97 10.84
N THR A 232 4.97 13.54 10.47
CA THR A 232 5.82 14.31 11.37
C THR A 232 5.13 15.56 11.92
N GLU A 233 4.26 16.18 11.12
CA GLU A 233 3.49 17.36 11.48
C GLU A 233 2.10 16.98 12.01
N TYR A 234 1.45 16.01 11.37
CA TYR A 234 0.08 15.62 11.70
C TYR A 234 -0.03 14.93 13.08
N ASP A 235 0.81 13.92 13.34
CA ASP A 235 0.82 13.20 14.62
C ASP A 235 2.22 12.60 14.92
N PRO A 236 3.13 13.39 15.52
CA PRO A 236 4.50 12.96 15.84
C PRO A 236 4.58 11.93 16.98
N ASN A 237 3.46 11.55 17.60
CA ASN A 237 3.42 10.52 18.64
C ASN A 237 2.79 9.21 18.13
N SER A 238 2.28 9.20 16.90
CA SER A 238 1.63 8.05 16.28
C SER A 238 2.58 6.87 16.06
N MET A 239 2.02 5.66 15.95
CA MET A 239 2.81 4.49 15.53
C MET A 239 3.36 4.67 14.12
N GLY A 240 2.60 5.30 13.20
CA GLY A 240 3.05 5.58 11.84
C GLY A 240 4.32 6.43 11.83
N TYR A 241 4.39 7.48 12.63
CA TYR A 241 5.62 8.26 12.81
C TYR A 241 6.78 7.39 13.30
N ARG A 242 6.55 6.57 14.34
CA ARG A 242 7.60 5.71 14.90
C ARG A 242 8.15 4.72 13.86
N ASP A 243 7.29 4.14 13.04
CA ASP A 243 7.68 3.22 11.98
C ASP A 243 8.52 3.93 10.91
N PHE A 244 8.08 5.10 10.41
CA PHE A 244 8.86 5.86 9.43
C PHE A 244 10.17 6.43 9.99
N ALA A 245 10.20 6.85 11.26
CA ALA A 245 11.43 7.29 11.92
C ALA A 245 12.43 6.15 12.11
N ARG A 246 11.96 4.92 12.36
CA ARG A 246 12.83 3.71 12.36
C ARG A 246 13.39 3.46 10.96
N LEU A 247 12.55 3.50 9.93
CA LEU A 247 12.98 3.31 8.53
C LEU A 247 13.98 4.38 8.09
N ALA A 248 13.76 5.65 8.43
CA ALA A 248 14.69 6.73 8.12
C ALA A 248 16.07 6.51 8.77
N ARG A 249 16.10 6.12 10.06
CA ARG A 249 17.36 5.82 10.77
C ARG A 249 18.07 4.58 10.21
N GLU A 250 17.31 3.56 9.80
CA GLU A 250 17.85 2.38 9.11
C GLU A 250 18.58 2.79 7.82
N LEU A 251 17.95 3.63 6.98
CA LEU A 251 18.59 4.13 5.76
C LEU A 251 19.80 5.01 6.07
N ILE A 252 19.72 5.92 7.04
CA ILE A 252 20.86 6.77 7.41
C ILE A 252 22.06 5.92 7.86
N ALA A 253 21.84 4.87 8.64
CA ALA A 253 22.90 3.98 9.13
C ALA A 253 23.53 3.12 8.02
N ALA A 254 22.77 2.77 6.98
CA ALA A 254 23.30 2.04 5.82
C ALA A 254 24.31 2.86 4.99
N GLY A 255 24.36 4.19 5.15
CA GLY A 255 25.22 5.10 4.38
C GLY A 255 26.54 5.52 5.03
N GLY A 256 26.92 5.03 6.22
CA GLY A 256 28.15 5.42 6.94
C GLY A 256 28.18 4.96 8.40
N PRO A 257 29.36 4.90 9.08
CA PRO A 257 29.55 4.07 10.26
C PRO A 257 28.93 4.69 11.50
N GLU A 258 27.79 4.15 11.92
CA GLU A 258 27.57 3.77 13.32
C GLU A 258 26.45 2.73 13.35
N MET A 259 26.84 1.46 13.51
CA MET A 259 25.92 0.43 13.94
C MET A 259 25.38 0.83 15.30
N VAL A 260 24.12 1.28 15.36
CA VAL A 260 23.40 1.27 16.63
C VAL A 260 23.33 -0.19 17.06
N PRO A 261 23.92 -0.58 18.20
CA PRO A 261 23.96 -1.98 18.59
C PRO A 261 22.53 -2.50 18.68
N THR A 262 22.24 -3.56 17.92
CA THR A 262 20.96 -4.28 17.90
C THR A 262 20.48 -4.67 19.30
N ALA A 263 21.39 -4.73 20.27
CA ALA A 263 21.12 -4.95 21.69
C ALA A 263 20.29 -3.85 22.36
N ILE A 264 20.48 -2.56 22.01
CA ILE A 264 19.72 -1.44 22.61
C ILE A 264 18.28 -1.44 22.05
N LEU A 265 18.12 -1.77 20.76
CA LEU A 265 16.81 -1.89 20.11
C LEU A 265 16.00 -3.06 20.68
N ARG A 266 16.65 -4.20 20.94
CA ARG A 266 16.01 -5.37 21.57
C ARG A 266 15.48 -5.07 22.98
N GLN A 267 16.20 -4.27 23.76
CA GLN A 267 15.75 -3.90 25.11
C GLN A 267 14.53 -2.97 25.09
N ALA A 268 14.47 -2.02 24.14
CA ALA A 268 13.33 -1.11 24.01
C ALA A 268 12.07 -1.83 23.53
N ASP A 269 12.20 -2.74 22.56
CA ASP A 269 11.07 -3.55 22.08
C ASP A 269 10.63 -4.60 23.15
N ASP A 270 11.56 -5.21 23.90
CA ASP A 270 11.22 -6.09 25.04
C ASP A 270 10.49 -5.34 26.17
N LEU A 271 10.84 -4.08 26.42
CA LEU A 271 10.16 -3.22 27.40
C LEU A 271 8.75 -2.83 26.93
N ALA A 272 8.57 -2.55 25.63
CA ALA A 272 7.27 -2.27 25.04
C ALA A 272 6.36 -3.51 25.05
N ASP A 273 6.87 -4.67 24.67
CA ASP A 273 6.16 -5.96 24.72
C ASP A 273 5.79 -6.35 26.16
N ARG A 274 6.65 -6.05 27.14
CA ARG A 274 6.36 -6.26 28.56
C ARG A 274 5.29 -5.29 29.06
N ALA A 275 5.31 -4.04 28.64
CA ALA A 275 4.28 -3.06 28.98
C ALA A 275 2.93 -3.45 28.39
N GLU A 276 2.88 -3.91 27.13
CA GLU A 276 1.66 -4.43 26.51
C GLU A 276 1.14 -5.70 27.18
N LYS A 277 2.03 -6.64 27.56
CA LYS A 277 1.62 -7.83 28.32
C LYS A 277 1.11 -7.48 29.72
N LEU A 278 1.66 -6.46 30.37
CA LEU A 278 1.18 -5.96 31.66
C LEU A 278 -0.21 -5.29 31.54
N LEU A 279 -0.43 -4.53 30.46
CA LEU A 279 -1.73 -3.95 30.14
C LEU A 279 -2.77 -5.03 29.74
N ALA A 280 -2.34 -6.09 29.06
CA ALA A 280 -3.19 -7.23 28.69
C ALA A 280 -3.52 -8.15 29.88
N THR A 281 -2.71 -8.13 30.95
CA THR A 281 -2.96 -8.90 32.19
C THR A 281 -3.81 -8.14 33.21
N SER A 282 -4.02 -6.84 33.05
CA SER A 282 -5.04 -6.12 33.80
C SER A 282 -6.44 -6.47 33.28
N LYS A 283 -7.05 -7.50 33.87
CA LYS A 283 -8.45 -7.86 33.66
C LYS A 283 -9.37 -6.66 33.93
N PRO A 284 -10.36 -6.37 33.07
CA PRO A 284 -11.62 -5.83 33.55
C PRO A 284 -12.26 -6.90 34.46
N LEU A 285 -12.59 -6.53 35.70
CA LEU A 285 -13.50 -7.32 36.51
C LEU A 285 -14.80 -7.48 35.71
N PHE A 286 -15.16 -8.70 35.26
CA PHE A 286 -16.52 -9.27 35.24
C PHE A 286 -16.53 -10.63 34.48
N GLY A 287 -17.08 -11.67 35.13
CA GLY A 287 -17.92 -12.69 34.47
C GLY A 287 -17.32 -13.94 33.80
N LYS A 288 -17.06 -14.97 34.61
CA LYS A 288 -17.10 -16.45 34.38
C LYS A 288 -17.31 -17.04 32.95
N GLY A 289 -16.46 -18.04 32.65
CA GLY A 289 -16.74 -19.18 31.75
C GLY A 289 -15.59 -19.44 30.77
N GLY A 290 -14.61 -20.30 31.08
CA GLY A 290 -14.63 -21.71 30.69
C GLY A 290 -13.42 -22.00 29.80
N LEU A 291 -12.39 -22.62 30.36
CA LEU A 291 -11.20 -23.10 29.62
C LEU A 291 -11.54 -24.42 28.93
N ALA A 292 -11.26 -24.52 27.63
CA ALA A 292 -11.12 -25.79 26.93
C ALA A 292 -9.77 -25.80 26.21
N GLU A 293 -8.87 -26.65 26.70
CA GLU A 293 -7.72 -27.16 25.95
C GLU A 293 -8.22 -28.04 24.81
N THR A 294 -7.61 -27.97 23.62
CA THR A 294 -7.17 -29.18 22.89
C THR A 294 -6.28 -28.87 21.68
N SER A 295 -5.23 -29.69 21.60
CA SER A 295 -4.57 -30.28 20.42
C SER A 295 -3.77 -29.40 19.45
N ASN A 296 -2.44 -29.53 19.61
CA ASN A 296 -1.44 -29.46 18.53
C ASN A 296 -1.86 -30.38 17.36
N GLU A 297 -2.25 -29.79 16.23
CA GLU A 297 -2.16 -30.44 14.93
C GLU A 297 -1.18 -29.65 14.05
N MET A 298 -0.35 -30.40 13.32
CA MET A 298 0.68 -29.88 12.42
C MET A 298 0.08 -28.93 11.37
N PRO A 299 0.83 -27.93 10.89
CA PRO A 299 0.31 -27.00 9.91
C PRO A 299 -0.02 -27.72 8.59
N ALA A 300 -1.25 -27.53 8.14
CA ALA A 300 -1.75 -27.93 6.83
C ALA A 300 -0.85 -27.36 5.71
N THR A 301 -0.69 -28.12 4.64
CA THR A 301 0.14 -27.82 3.48
C THR A 301 -0.34 -26.56 2.72
N PRO A 302 0.51 -25.88 1.94
CA PRO A 302 0.15 -24.66 1.19
C PRO A 302 -1.07 -24.82 0.26
N GLU A 303 -1.32 -26.02 -0.28
CA GLU A 303 -2.51 -26.33 -1.09
C GLU A 303 -3.79 -26.42 -0.25
N GLU A 304 -3.69 -26.83 1.02
CA GLU A 304 -4.81 -26.86 1.98
C GLU A 304 -5.13 -25.46 2.52
N VAL A 305 -4.15 -24.57 2.55
CA VAL A 305 -4.31 -23.14 2.89
C VAL A 305 -4.89 -22.36 1.70
N GLN A 306 -4.44 -22.65 0.47
CA GLN A 306 -5.00 -22.13 -0.78
C GLN A 306 -6.50 -22.45 -0.89
N LYS A 307 -6.90 -23.71 -0.62
CA LYS A 307 -8.31 -24.13 -0.61
C LYS A 307 -9.15 -23.48 0.51
N LYS A 308 -8.53 -22.98 1.58
CA LYS A 308 -9.24 -22.36 2.73
C LYS A 308 -9.43 -20.84 2.59
N ILE A 309 -8.71 -20.15 1.70
CA ILE A 309 -8.69 -18.68 1.60
C ILE A 309 -9.51 -18.13 0.42
N GLU A 310 -9.74 -18.91 -0.64
CA GLU A 310 -10.75 -18.62 -1.68
C GLU A 310 -12.20 -18.64 -1.14
N HIS A 311 -12.41 -18.68 0.18
CA HIS A 311 -13.65 -19.09 0.83
C HIS A 311 -14.25 -18.07 1.84
N ILE A 312 -13.94 -16.77 1.73
CA ILE A 312 -14.46 -15.75 2.66
C ILE A 312 -15.54 -14.85 2.02
N TYR A 313 -15.50 -14.64 0.70
CA TYR A 313 -16.48 -13.82 -0.02
C TYR A 313 -17.21 -14.66 -1.05
N GLY A 314 -18.48 -14.32 -1.27
CA GLY A 314 -19.40 -15.15 -2.02
C GLY A 314 -20.34 -15.91 -1.08
N VAL A 315 -20.81 -17.05 -1.56
CA VAL A 315 -21.77 -17.90 -0.85
C VAL A 315 -21.10 -19.19 -0.37
N HIS A 316 -21.20 -19.49 0.92
CA HIS A 316 -20.54 -20.63 1.56
C HIS A 316 -21.50 -21.45 2.41
N LYS A 317 -21.44 -22.77 2.30
CA LYS A 317 -22.16 -23.67 3.21
C LYS A 317 -21.43 -23.77 4.53
N THR A 318 -22.16 -23.63 5.63
CA THR A 318 -21.65 -23.78 7.01
C THR A 318 -22.51 -24.78 7.77
N ASN A 319 -22.06 -25.21 8.96
CA ASN A 319 -22.85 -26.08 9.82
C ASN A 319 -24.12 -25.42 10.37
N GLU A 320 -24.22 -24.09 10.31
CA GLU A 320 -25.31 -23.29 10.86
C GLU A 320 -26.24 -22.71 9.77
N GLY A 321 -25.91 -22.94 8.49
CA GLY A 321 -26.66 -22.42 7.35
C GLY A 321 -25.76 -21.97 6.20
N ILE A 322 -26.28 -21.12 5.33
CA ILE A 322 -25.56 -20.53 4.20
C ILE A 322 -25.08 -19.14 4.57
N LEU A 323 -23.76 -18.94 4.53
CA LEU A 323 -23.12 -17.65 4.72
C LEU A 323 -23.00 -16.93 3.38
N PHE A 324 -23.56 -15.74 3.31
CA PHE A 324 -23.38 -14.80 2.19
C PHE A 324 -22.48 -13.67 2.65
N ALA A 325 -21.45 -13.35 1.87
CA ALA A 325 -20.46 -12.35 2.23
C ALA A 325 -20.08 -11.49 1.02
N THR A 326 -20.14 -10.17 1.18
CA THR A 326 -19.84 -9.21 0.09
C THR A 326 -19.05 -8.01 0.59
N GLN A 327 -18.28 -7.39 -0.29
CA GLN A 327 -17.58 -6.13 -0.01
C GLN A 327 -18.40 -4.95 -0.51
N ALA A 328 -18.66 -3.99 0.37
CA ALA A 328 -19.33 -2.75 0.04
C ALA A 328 -18.74 -1.58 0.86
N PRO A 329 -17.50 -1.15 0.56
CA PRO A 329 -16.86 -0.06 1.29
C PRO A 329 -17.68 1.22 1.21
N GLY A 330 -17.93 1.87 2.36
CA GLY A 330 -18.71 3.10 2.44
C GLY A 330 -20.22 2.93 2.26
N ALA A 331 -20.72 1.71 2.02
CA ALA A 331 -22.15 1.48 1.93
C ALA A 331 -22.83 1.69 3.29
N THR A 332 -24.02 2.29 3.29
CA THR A 332 -24.77 2.55 4.52
C THR A 332 -25.64 1.35 4.87
N ASN A 333 -26.38 0.84 3.89
CA ASN A 333 -27.28 -0.28 4.00
C ASN A 333 -26.92 -1.35 2.98
N VAL A 334 -26.66 -2.57 3.45
CA VAL A 334 -26.48 -3.74 2.60
C VAL A 334 -27.47 -4.80 3.03
N ALA A 335 -28.19 -5.33 2.05
CA ALA A 335 -29.17 -6.38 2.24
C ALA A 335 -28.94 -7.49 1.21
N ILE A 336 -29.53 -8.65 1.49
CA ILE A 336 -29.62 -9.74 0.52
C ILE A 336 -31.09 -10.03 0.23
N ALA A 337 -31.43 -10.17 -1.05
CA ALA A 337 -32.78 -10.48 -1.49
C ALA A 337 -32.73 -11.69 -2.42
N GLY A 338 -33.65 -12.63 -2.22
CA GLY A 338 -33.70 -13.86 -3.00
C GLY A 338 -34.96 -14.66 -2.75
N ASP A 339 -34.99 -15.87 -3.31
CA ASP A 339 -36.14 -16.77 -3.21
C ASP A 339 -36.56 -17.05 -1.75
N PHE A 340 -35.60 -17.04 -0.80
CA PHE A 340 -35.81 -17.32 0.62
C PHE A 340 -36.46 -16.19 1.42
N ASN A 341 -36.54 -14.97 0.89
CA ASN A 341 -37.20 -13.83 1.54
C ASN A 341 -38.17 -13.10 0.60
N ASN A 342 -38.70 -13.81 -0.41
CA ASN A 342 -39.61 -13.27 -1.42
C ASN A 342 -39.08 -12.02 -2.13
N TRP A 343 -37.76 -11.93 -2.32
CA TRP A 343 -37.09 -10.80 -2.96
C TRP A 343 -37.34 -9.44 -2.27
N GLN A 344 -37.55 -9.45 -0.94
CA GLN A 344 -37.73 -8.24 -0.12
C GLN A 344 -36.43 -7.91 0.64
N PRO A 345 -35.65 -6.90 0.22
CA PRO A 345 -34.36 -6.58 0.85
C PRO A 345 -34.48 -6.23 2.34
N GLU A 346 -35.59 -5.61 2.74
CA GLU A 346 -35.84 -5.19 4.12
C GLU A 346 -36.00 -6.39 5.07
N ALA A 347 -36.29 -7.58 4.53
CA ALA A 347 -36.44 -8.79 5.32
C ALA A 347 -35.09 -9.42 5.71
N THR A 348 -33.97 -9.03 5.08
CA THR A 348 -32.64 -9.59 5.39
C THR A 348 -31.54 -8.55 5.19
N LEU A 349 -31.38 -7.67 6.18
CA LEU A 349 -30.24 -6.79 6.28
C LEU A 349 -28.98 -7.61 6.62
N MET A 350 -27.87 -7.29 5.96
CA MET A 350 -26.57 -7.90 6.22
C MET A 350 -25.85 -7.14 7.33
N GLU A 351 -25.17 -7.88 8.20
CA GLU A 351 -24.41 -7.31 9.30
C GLU A 351 -23.06 -6.81 8.80
N ARG A 352 -22.67 -5.60 9.21
CA ARG A 352 -21.35 -5.06 8.90
C ARG A 352 -20.31 -5.83 9.70
N ASN A 353 -19.33 -6.36 9.00
CA ASN A 353 -18.20 -7.07 9.60
C ASN A 353 -17.22 -6.07 10.25
N GLY A 354 -16.40 -6.55 11.18
CA GLY A 354 -15.50 -5.71 11.99
C GLY A 354 -14.41 -4.97 11.21
N ASP A 355 -14.25 -5.25 9.91
CA ASP A 355 -13.36 -4.55 8.98
C ASP A 355 -13.94 -3.24 8.42
N GLY A 356 -15.22 -2.96 8.69
CA GLY A 356 -15.95 -1.77 8.23
C GLY A 356 -16.35 -1.77 6.75
N ASN A 357 -15.87 -2.73 5.96
CA ASN A 357 -15.94 -2.75 4.49
C ASN A 357 -16.66 -3.97 3.93
N SER A 358 -16.84 -5.04 4.72
CA SER A 358 -17.59 -6.22 4.32
C SER A 358 -18.88 -6.39 5.11
N PHE A 359 -19.82 -7.09 4.50
CA PHE A 359 -21.13 -7.37 5.04
C PHE A 359 -21.42 -8.86 4.91
N VAL A 360 -22.03 -9.43 5.95
CA VAL A 360 -22.31 -10.86 6.04
C VAL A 360 -23.77 -11.12 6.44
N ALA A 361 -24.34 -12.20 5.92
CA ALA A 361 -25.61 -12.74 6.39
C ALA A 361 -25.54 -14.27 6.44
N LEU A 362 -25.89 -14.85 7.58
CA LEU A 362 -25.98 -16.31 7.77
C LEU A 362 -27.45 -16.71 7.78
N LEU A 363 -27.87 -17.51 6.79
CA LEU A 363 -29.27 -17.93 6.63
C LEU A 363 -29.43 -19.45 6.76
N PRO A 364 -30.29 -19.93 7.67
CA PRO A 364 -30.63 -21.35 7.76
C PRO A 364 -31.60 -21.72 6.63
N LEU A 365 -31.06 -22.07 5.47
CA LEU A 365 -31.84 -22.47 4.30
C LEU A 365 -32.05 -23.99 4.25
N PRO A 366 -33.28 -24.51 4.05
CA PRO A 366 -33.50 -25.92 3.74
C PRO A 366 -32.84 -26.34 2.42
N PRO A 367 -32.56 -27.64 2.21
CA PRO A 367 -32.03 -28.13 0.94
C PRO A 367 -32.89 -27.69 -0.25
N GLY A 368 -32.23 -27.17 -1.29
CA GLY A 368 -32.93 -26.58 -2.43
C GLY A 368 -32.05 -25.63 -3.23
N ARG A 369 -32.59 -25.16 -4.37
CA ARG A 369 -31.93 -24.19 -5.24
C ARG A 369 -32.57 -22.82 -5.04
N TYR A 370 -31.74 -21.83 -4.75
CA TYR A 370 -32.17 -20.46 -4.46
C TYR A 370 -31.43 -19.47 -5.35
N ARG A 371 -32.15 -18.48 -5.87
CA ARG A 371 -31.61 -17.31 -6.56
C ARG A 371 -31.57 -16.13 -5.61
N TYR A 372 -30.53 -15.30 -5.72
CA TYR A 372 -30.34 -14.14 -4.86
C TYR A 372 -29.53 -13.03 -5.54
N ARG A 373 -29.59 -11.83 -4.96
CA ARG A 373 -28.78 -10.65 -5.27
C ARG A 373 -28.49 -9.84 -4.01
N TYR A 374 -27.41 -9.07 -4.03
CA TYR A 374 -27.14 -8.05 -3.02
C TYR A 374 -27.87 -6.76 -3.36
N VAL A 375 -28.34 -6.04 -2.34
CA VAL A 375 -28.89 -4.69 -2.45
C VAL A 375 -28.03 -3.76 -1.62
N ILE A 376 -27.19 -2.96 -2.28
CA ILE A 376 -26.23 -2.06 -1.65
C ILE A 376 -26.72 -0.63 -1.88
N ASP A 377 -27.12 0.05 -0.81
CA ASP A 377 -27.70 1.40 -0.83
C ASP A 377 -28.83 1.55 -1.89
N GLY A 378 -29.69 0.53 -1.97
CA GLY A 378 -30.82 0.47 -2.91
C GLY A 378 -30.46 0.01 -4.33
N GLN A 379 -29.18 -0.24 -4.63
CA GLN A 379 -28.73 -0.76 -5.92
C GLN A 379 -28.59 -2.28 -5.92
N TRP A 380 -29.23 -2.94 -6.88
CA TRP A 380 -29.20 -4.39 -7.03
C TRP A 380 -27.94 -4.87 -7.76
N LYS A 381 -27.14 -5.73 -7.12
CA LYS A 381 -25.91 -6.28 -7.67
C LYS A 381 -25.90 -7.80 -7.60
N SER A 382 -25.41 -8.46 -8.65
CA SER A 382 -25.07 -9.88 -8.60
C SER A 382 -23.86 -10.09 -7.70
N ASP A 383 -23.71 -11.29 -7.15
CA ASP A 383 -22.52 -11.67 -6.40
C ASP A 383 -21.32 -11.80 -7.37
N PRO A 384 -20.29 -10.94 -7.28
CA PRO A 384 -19.14 -10.99 -8.17
C PRO A 384 -18.21 -12.19 -7.89
N HIS A 385 -18.42 -12.89 -6.78
CA HIS A 385 -17.65 -14.06 -6.35
C HIS A 385 -18.41 -15.38 -6.59
N ASN A 386 -19.60 -15.33 -7.18
CA ASN A 386 -20.38 -16.51 -7.53
C ASN A 386 -20.50 -16.67 -9.05
N GLU A 387 -19.82 -17.67 -9.60
CA GLU A 387 -19.86 -17.99 -11.03
C GLU A 387 -21.19 -18.62 -11.47
N TYR A 388 -21.98 -19.15 -10.52
CA TYR A 388 -23.28 -19.74 -10.81
C TYR A 388 -24.37 -18.66 -10.88
N VAL A 389 -24.83 -18.38 -12.09
CA VAL A 389 -25.84 -17.34 -12.36
C VAL A 389 -26.97 -17.84 -13.27
N GLU A 390 -28.13 -17.20 -13.18
CA GLU A 390 -29.31 -17.48 -14.01
C GLU A 390 -29.94 -16.15 -14.48
N SER A 391 -30.33 -16.10 -15.76
CA SER A 391 -30.98 -14.91 -16.33
C SER A 391 -32.40 -14.74 -15.77
N ASN A 392 -32.75 -13.54 -15.36
CA ASN A 392 -34.08 -13.21 -14.88
C ASN A 392 -34.98 -12.66 -16.01
N PRO A 393 -36.31 -12.56 -15.82
CA PRO A 393 -37.24 -12.08 -16.84
C PRO A 393 -36.99 -10.66 -17.36
N PHE A 394 -36.14 -9.88 -16.68
CA PHE A 394 -35.79 -8.51 -17.01
C PHE A 394 -34.44 -8.40 -17.74
N GLY A 395 -33.80 -9.52 -18.07
CA GLY A 395 -32.53 -9.56 -18.80
C GLY A 395 -31.29 -9.34 -17.93
N GLU A 396 -31.42 -9.33 -16.61
CA GLU A 396 -30.31 -9.24 -15.65
C GLU A 396 -29.98 -10.61 -15.06
N LEU A 397 -28.80 -10.76 -14.44
CA LEU A 397 -28.34 -12.02 -13.87
C LEU A 397 -28.61 -12.08 -12.37
N ASN A 398 -29.24 -13.16 -11.92
CA ASN A 398 -29.34 -13.55 -10.51
C ASN A 398 -28.22 -14.53 -10.18
N SER A 399 -27.61 -14.40 -8.99
CA SER A 399 -26.69 -15.40 -8.47
C SER A 399 -27.47 -16.60 -7.92
N VAL A 400 -26.91 -17.81 -8.04
CA VAL A 400 -27.58 -19.06 -7.67
C VAL A 400 -26.78 -19.78 -6.60
N VAL A 401 -27.46 -20.30 -5.59
CA VAL A 401 -26.89 -21.22 -4.59
C VAL A 401 -27.76 -22.47 -4.49
N GLU A 402 -27.11 -23.63 -4.48
CA GLU A 402 -27.76 -24.92 -4.17
C GLU A 402 -27.32 -25.36 -2.77
N VAL A 403 -28.28 -25.58 -1.87
CA VAL A 403 -28.09 -25.90 -0.45
C VAL A 403 -28.13 -27.39 -0.20
#